data_AF-A0A2A1ZMK6-F1
#
_entry.id   AF-A0A2A1ZMK6-F1
#
_cell.length_a   1.000
_cell.length_b   1.000
_cell.length_c   1.000
_cell.angle_alpha   90.00
_cell.angle_beta   90.00
_cell.angle_gamma   90.00
#
_symmetry.space_group_name_H-M   'P 1'
#
loop_
_entity.id
_entity.type
_entity.pdbx_description
1 polymer ?
#
loop_
_entity_poly.entity_id
_entity_poly.type
_entity_poly.pdbx_seq_one_letter_code
_entity_poly.pdbx_strand_id
1 'polypeptide(L)'
;MEKYQGLAELTEKYLYGKLSKLILEYNTPTDLHVSIQYEDENDYWFDYDLEINKENNLVDFLGHHSKSIINKVNLSRNESFEKAIFNHLFKTVTA
;
A
#
# COMPACT_ATOMS: atom_id res chain seq x y z
N MET A 1 0.49 -15.98 2.78
CA MET A 1 1.13 -15.92 1.45
C MET A 1 0.23 -15.23 0.43
N GLU A 2 -1.06 -15.56 0.35
CA GLU A 2 -2.02 -14.95 -0.60
C GLU A 2 -2.14 -13.42 -0.51
N LYS A 3 -2.21 -12.84 0.70
CA LYS A 3 -2.28 -11.38 0.89
C LYS A 3 -1.07 -10.65 0.32
N TYR A 4 0.13 -11.19 0.58
CA TYR A 4 1.38 -10.63 0.08
C TYR A 4 1.45 -10.70 -1.44
N GLN A 5 1.09 -11.85 -2.02
CA GLN A 5 1.09 -12.02 -3.48
C GLN A 5 0.14 -11.04 -4.16
N GLY A 6 -1.11 -10.92 -3.70
CA GLY A 6 -2.03 -9.97 -4.32
C GLY A 6 -1.59 -8.51 -4.15
N LEU A 7 -0.95 -8.15 -3.02
CA LEU A 7 -0.36 -6.82 -2.86
C LEU A 7 0.85 -6.60 -3.76
N ALA A 8 1.65 -7.63 -4.04
CA ALA A 8 2.73 -7.55 -5.01
C ALA A 8 2.18 -7.27 -6.42
N GLU A 9 1.14 -8.00 -6.85
CA GLU A 9 0.47 -7.79 -8.13
C GLU A 9 -0.15 -6.39 -8.24
N LEU A 10 -0.75 -5.88 -7.16
CA LEU A 10 -1.28 -4.52 -7.11
C LEU A 10 -0.17 -3.46 -7.19
N THR A 11 0.95 -3.68 -6.50
CA THR A 11 2.09 -2.74 -6.52
C THR A 11 2.67 -2.65 -7.93
N GLU A 12 2.85 -3.80 -8.61
CA GLU A 12 3.34 -3.84 -9.99
C GLU A 12 2.36 -3.16 -10.95
N LYS A 13 1.06 -3.42 -10.81
CA LYS A 13 0.02 -2.89 -11.69
C LYS A 13 -0.18 -1.36 -11.57
N TYR A 14 -0.18 -0.84 -10.35
CA TYR A 14 -0.58 0.56 -10.10
C TYR A 14 0.59 1.50 -9.84
N LEU A 15 1.69 0.98 -9.29
CA LEU A 15 2.86 1.77 -8.91
C LEU A 15 4.08 1.46 -9.77
N TYR A 16 3.98 0.50 -10.71
CA TYR A 16 5.05 0.07 -11.60
C TYR A 16 6.31 -0.34 -10.82
N GLY A 17 6.12 -0.98 -9.67
CA GLY A 17 7.20 -1.35 -8.76
C GLY A 17 7.01 -2.74 -8.15
N LYS A 18 8.13 -3.34 -7.76
CA LYS A 18 8.16 -4.65 -7.10
C LYS A 18 8.04 -4.48 -5.60
N LEU A 19 7.09 -5.21 -5.00
CA LEU A 19 6.89 -5.21 -3.55
C LEU A 19 8.09 -5.84 -2.84
N SER A 20 8.75 -5.05 -1.99
CA SER A 20 9.94 -5.47 -1.23
C SER A 20 9.63 -5.68 0.24
N LYS A 21 8.74 -4.87 0.82
CA LYS A 21 8.30 -5.01 2.21
C LYS A 21 6.83 -4.68 2.34
N LEU A 22 6.16 -5.44 3.19
CA LEU A 22 4.78 -5.19 3.57
C LEU A 22 4.66 -5.28 5.09
N ILE A 23 4.10 -4.24 5.70
CA ILE A 23 3.73 -4.20 7.11
C ILE A 23 2.23 -3.98 7.20
N LEU A 24 1.57 -4.81 8.00
CA LEU A 24 0.14 -4.76 8.29
C LEU A 24 -0.02 -4.77 9.81
N GLU A 25 -0.38 -3.62 10.38
CA GLU A 25 -0.44 -3.42 11.83
C GLU A 25 -1.85 -2.94 12.23
N TYR A 26 -2.52 -3.70 13.08
CA TYR A 26 -3.81 -3.29 13.63
C TYR A 26 -3.59 -2.36 14.82
N ASN A 27 -3.91 -1.08 14.64
CA ASN A 27 -3.90 -0.07 15.72
C ASN A 27 -5.08 -0.30 16.69
N THR A 28 -6.20 -0.75 16.14
CA THR A 28 -7.40 -1.18 16.86
C THR A 28 -7.96 -2.42 16.15
N PRO A 29 -9.03 -3.07 16.67
CA PRO A 29 -9.70 -4.13 15.92
C PRO A 29 -10.21 -3.68 14.54
N THR A 30 -10.37 -2.38 14.30
CA THR A 30 -11.01 -1.80 13.11
C THR A 30 -10.06 -1.04 12.21
N ASP A 31 -8.99 -0.52 12.77
CA ASP A 31 -8.00 0.33 12.08
C ASP A 31 -6.75 -0.49 11.76
N LEU A 32 -6.47 -0.62 10.47
CA LEU A 32 -5.30 -1.31 9.93
C LEU A 32 -4.38 -0.28 9.28
N HIS A 33 -3.19 -0.12 9.85
CA HIS A 33 -2.09 0.55 9.18
C HIS A 33 -1.45 -0.38 8.16
N VAL A 34 -1.26 0.12 6.93
CA VAL A 34 -0.62 -0.58 5.83
C VAL A 34 0.58 0.26 5.38
N SER A 35 1.78 -0.30 5.53
CA SER A 35 3.01 0.31 5.03
C SER A 35 3.63 -0.62 3.98
N ILE A 36 3.82 -0.06 2.78
CA ILE A 36 4.32 -0.76 1.61
C ILE A 36 5.64 -0.12 1.21
N GLN A 37 6.67 -0.95 1.08
CA GLN A 37 7.91 -0.57 0.44
C GLN A 37 8.05 -1.29 -0.88
N TYR A 38 8.39 -0.55 -1.93
CA TYR A 38 8.58 -1.10 -3.25
C TYR A 38 9.77 -0.47 -3.96
N GLU A 39 10.29 -1.20 -4.95
CA GLU A 39 11.41 -0.79 -5.79
C GLU A 39 10.94 -0.64 -7.24
N ASP A 40 11.28 0.46 -7.91
CA ASP A 40 10.99 0.63 -9.34
C ASP A 40 12.04 -0.04 -10.23
N GLU A 41 11.91 0.11 -11.54
CA GLU A 41 12.87 -0.43 -12.52
C GLU A 41 14.25 0.25 -12.51
N ASN A 42 14.40 1.37 -11.81
CA ASN A 42 15.63 2.15 -11.70
C ASN A 42 16.32 1.98 -10.35
N ASP A 43 15.94 0.94 -9.58
CA ASP A 43 16.44 0.62 -8.25
C ASP A 43 16.18 1.74 -7.21
N TYR A 44 15.16 2.58 -7.43
CA TYR A 44 14.70 3.54 -6.43
C TYR A 44 13.69 2.90 -5.49
N TRP A 45 13.84 3.21 -4.21
CA TRP A 45 13.01 2.70 -3.14
C TRP A 45 11.95 3.72 -2.76
N PHE A 46 10.73 3.24 -2.54
CA PHE A 46 9.58 4.07 -2.22
C PHE A 46 8.82 3.47 -1.05
N ASP A 47 8.33 4.35 -0.18
CA ASP A 47 7.43 3.99 0.92
C ASP A 47 6.04 4.61 0.63
N TYR A 48 5.00 3.77 0.73
CA TYR A 48 3.59 4.13 0.55
C TYR A 48 2.81 3.70 1.80
N ASP A 49 2.25 4.66 2.50
CA ASP A 49 1.62 4.48 3.81
C ASP A 49 0.15 4.90 3.74
N LEU A 50 -0.73 4.05 4.28
CA LEU A 50 -2.16 4.32 4.41
C LEU A 50 -2.73 3.68 5.68
N GLU A 51 -3.88 4.19 6.10
CA GLU A 51 -4.68 3.60 7.18
C GLU A 51 -6.05 3.20 6.63
N ILE A 52 -6.54 2.03 7.03
CA ILE A 52 -7.83 1.52 6.61
C ILE A 52 -8.69 1.29 7.84
N ASN A 53 -9.82 2.00 7.91
CA ASN A 53 -10.87 1.66 8.85
C ASN A 53 -11.88 0.74 8.17
N LYS A 54 -11.96 -0.49 8.66
CA LYS A 54 -12.81 -1.54 8.06
C LYS A 54 -14.30 -1.33 8.30
N GLU A 55 -14.71 -0.64 9.37
CA GLU A 55 -16.12 -0.50 9.75
C GLU A 55 -16.85 0.50 8.86
N ASN A 56 -16.21 1.62 8.56
CA ASN A 56 -16.78 2.66 7.70
C ASN A 56 -16.28 2.57 6.24
N ASN A 57 -15.45 1.58 5.90
CA ASN A 57 -14.82 1.39 4.59
C ASN A 57 -13.98 2.59 4.14
N LEU A 58 -13.26 3.22 5.08
CA LEU A 58 -12.48 4.43 4.83
C LEU A 58 -11.00 4.08 4.62
N VAL A 59 -10.38 4.76 3.65
CA VAL A 59 -8.94 4.66 3.37
C VAL A 59 -8.33 6.05 3.49
N ASP A 60 -7.47 6.23 4.47
CA ASP A 60 -6.72 7.44 4.73
C ASP A 60 -5.32 7.33 4.15
N PHE A 61 -4.99 8.23 3.23
CA PHE A 61 -3.65 8.33 2.67
C PHE A 61 -2.72 9.05 3.67
N LEU A 62 -1.66 8.36 4.12
CA LEU A 62 -0.70 8.92 5.07
C LEU A 62 0.54 9.49 4.36
N GLY A 63 0.99 8.87 3.28
CA GLY A 63 2.10 9.39 2.51
C GLY A 63 2.59 8.48 1.40
N HIS A 64 3.30 9.09 0.46
CA HIS A 64 3.99 8.40 -0.60
C HIS A 64 5.29 9.15 -0.88
N HIS A 65 6.43 8.49 -0.75
CA HIS A 65 7.70 9.17 -0.86
C HIS A 65 8.85 8.27 -1.30
N SER A 66 9.82 8.88 -1.99
CA SER A 66 11.09 8.22 -2.27
C SER A 66 11.94 8.13 -1.02
N LYS A 67 12.57 6.99 -0.82
CA LYS A 67 13.57 6.77 0.22
C LYS A 67 14.96 6.94 -0.39
N SER A 68 15.47 8.16 -0.37
CA SER A 68 16.88 8.45 -0.65
C SER A 68 17.57 8.98 0.61
N ILE A 69 18.85 8.63 0.77
CA ILE A 69 19.70 9.08 1.88
C ILE A 69 19.76 10.62 1.95
N ILE A 70 19.59 11.28 0.81
CA ILE A 70 19.87 12.71 0.67
C ILE A 70 18.58 13.53 0.67
N ASN A 71 17.49 13.05 0.07
CA ASN A 71 16.24 13.79 -0.04
C ASN A 71 15.01 12.87 0.01
N LYS A 72 14.01 13.25 0.82
CA LYS A 72 12.65 12.69 0.76
C LYS A 72 11.85 13.49 -0.26
N VAL A 73 11.55 12.89 -1.42
CA VAL A 73 10.65 13.48 -2.41
C VAL A 73 9.25 12.94 -2.16
N ASN A 74 8.29 13.84 -1.91
CA ASN A 74 6.89 13.46 -1.80
C ASN A 74 6.31 13.22 -3.18
N LEU A 75 5.59 12.12 -3.32
CA LEU A 75 4.93 11.70 -4.54
C LEU A 75 3.41 11.83 -4.37
N SER A 76 2.70 11.91 -5.49
CA SER A 76 1.25 11.93 -5.47
C SER A 76 0.69 10.60 -4.98
N ARG A 77 -0.45 10.69 -4.29
CA ARG A 77 -1.25 9.51 -3.96
C ARG A 77 -1.83 8.85 -5.22
N ASN A 78 -2.16 7.58 -5.12
CA ASN A 78 -2.87 6.81 -6.14
C ASN A 78 -4.16 6.21 -5.53
N GLU A 79 -5.28 6.91 -5.68
CA GLU A 79 -6.57 6.49 -5.11
C GLU A 79 -7.06 5.16 -5.67
N SER A 80 -6.72 4.83 -6.92
CA SER A 80 -7.09 3.54 -7.52
C SER A 80 -6.34 2.38 -6.86
N PHE A 81 -5.06 2.58 -6.53
CA PHE A 81 -4.25 1.63 -5.78
C PHE A 81 -4.81 1.42 -4.36
N GLU A 82 -5.09 2.51 -3.64
CA GLU A 82 -5.66 2.48 -2.30
C GLU A 82 -6.99 1.71 -2.24
N LYS A 83 -7.89 1.98 -3.20
CA LYS A 83 -9.15 1.25 -3.33
C LYS A 83 -8.94 -0.23 -3.65
N ALA A 84 -7.94 -0.55 -4.47
CA ALA A 84 -7.62 -1.93 -4.81
C ALA A 84 -7.06 -2.69 -3.60
N ILE A 85 -6.22 -2.06 -2.78
CA ILE A 85 -5.73 -2.61 -1.50
C ILE A 85 -6.91 -2.91 -0.58
N PHE A 86 -7.82 -1.95 -0.38
CA PHE A 86 -8.99 -2.14 0.45
C PHE A 86 -9.81 -3.36 0.01
N ASN A 87 -10.10 -3.44 -1.29
CA ASN A 87 -10.88 -4.55 -1.84
C ASN A 87 -10.16 -5.87 -1.65
N HIS A 88 -8.87 -5.95 -1.94
CA HIS A 88 -8.08 -7.17 -1.78
C HIS A 88 -8.02 -7.65 -0.32
N LEU A 89 -7.87 -6.73 0.63
CA LEU A 89 -7.72 -7.06 2.05
C LEU A 89 -9.05 -7.42 2.74
N PHE A 90 -10.16 -6.81 2.32
CA PHE A 90 -11.42 -6.86 3.07
C PHE A 90 -12.66 -7.24 2.25
N LYS A 91 -12.61 -7.16 0.92
CA LYS A 91 -13.71 -7.64 0.06
C LYS A 91 -13.30 -8.89 -0.68
N THR A 92 -13.60 -10.04 -0.07
CA THR A 92 -13.71 -11.28 -0.82
C THR A 92 -14.79 -11.10 -1.88
N VAL A 93 -14.47 -11.43 -3.14
CA VAL A 93 -15.44 -11.62 -4.22
C VAL A 93 -16.62 -12.41 -3.64
N THR A 94 -17.80 -11.79 -3.64
CA THR A 94 -19.04 -12.52 -3.37
C THR A 94 -19.14 -13.59 -4.45
N ALA A 95 -19.31 -14.84 -4.00
CA ALA A 95 -19.30 -16.07 -4.80
C ALA A 95 -20.02 -15.98 -6.15
#